data_AF-A0A455W0R5-F1
#
_entry.id   AF-A0A455W0R5-F1
#
_cell.length_a   1.000
_cell.length_b   1.000
_cell.length_c   1.000
_cell.angle_alpha   90.00
_cell.angle_beta   90.00
_cell.angle_gamma   90.00
#
_symmetry.space_group_name_H-M   'P 1'
#
loop_
_entity.id
_entity.type
_entity.pdbx_description
1 polymer ?
#
loop_
_entity_poly.entity_id
_entity_poly.type
_entity_poly.pdbx_seq_one_letter_code
_entity_poly.pdbx_strand_id
1 'polypeptide(L)'
;MTEQITKTTPLDAFRRARRMWLKGEKISLAALADDLHIGRATLFRWVGNRDLLIGEILWSLYEPLYKEARAQTPGHGVDYVVGVFRHINMTILHFSPLRKFLHQDPEYALKMLTSSHSTLHARTVEVNTRLLKDEVRAGHLSPPMNIQSLSYFMVRIAESCLYSDIIGGREPRDEELEDACTAVRILLGGKV
;
A
#
# COMPACT_ATOMS: atom_id res chain seq x y z
N MET A 1 32.80 -14.44 29.89
CA MET A 1 31.88 -13.54 29.18
C MET A 1 30.74 -14.37 28.65
N THR A 2 29.57 -14.30 29.27
CA THR A 2 28.39 -15.03 28.81
C THR A 2 27.73 -14.17 27.73
N GLU A 3 27.89 -14.54 26.45
CA GLU A 3 27.12 -13.93 25.37
C GLU A 3 25.63 -14.13 25.67
N GLN A 4 24.92 -13.04 25.95
CA GLN A 4 23.47 -13.05 25.96
C GLN A 4 23.00 -13.29 24.52
N ILE A 5 22.66 -14.54 24.23
CA ILE A 5 21.94 -14.90 22.99
C ILE A 5 20.58 -14.21 23.07
N THR A 6 20.45 -13.06 22.41
CA THR A 6 19.17 -12.37 22.28
C THR A 6 18.21 -13.31 21.56
N LYS A 7 17.16 -13.76 22.26
CA LYS A 7 16.14 -14.64 21.71
C LYS A 7 15.47 -13.96 20.51
N THR A 8 15.40 -14.67 19.38
CA THR A 8 14.64 -14.26 18.19
C THR A 8 13.22 -13.85 18.60
N THR A 9 12.76 -12.71 18.09
CA THR A 9 11.44 -12.15 18.39
C THR A 9 10.52 -12.16 17.17
N PRO A 10 9.19 -11.97 17.35
CA PRO A 10 8.27 -11.74 16.23
C PRO A 10 8.70 -10.59 15.31
N LEU A 11 9.27 -9.53 15.89
CA LEU A 11 9.73 -8.36 15.15
C LEU A 11 10.94 -8.69 14.26
N ASP A 12 11.82 -9.58 14.71
CA ASP A 12 12.95 -10.05 13.89
C ASP A 12 12.47 -10.85 12.68
N ALA A 13 11.45 -11.71 12.88
CA ALA A 13 10.81 -12.43 11.79
C ALA A 13 10.19 -11.50 10.75
N PHE A 14 9.44 -10.50 11.22
CA PHE A 14 8.85 -9.48 10.34
C PHE A 14 9.93 -8.70 9.58
N ARG A 15 10.96 -8.21 10.27
CA ARG A 15 12.07 -7.45 9.66
C ARG A 15 12.82 -8.28 8.63
N ARG A 16 13.05 -9.56 8.91
CA ARG A 16 13.69 -10.49 7.97
C ARG A 16 12.83 -10.68 6.73
N ALA A 17 11.55 -10.99 6.88
CA ALA A 17 10.62 -11.16 5.77
C ALA A 17 10.50 -9.88 4.93
N ARG A 18 10.40 -8.71 5.56
CA ARG A 18 10.38 -7.41 4.87
C ARG A 18 11.65 -7.18 4.03
N ARG A 19 12.84 -7.51 4.57
CA ARG A 19 14.10 -7.41 3.81
C ARG A 19 14.14 -8.34 2.61
N MET A 20 13.66 -9.58 2.76
CA MET A 20 13.56 -10.54 1.65
C MET A 20 12.61 -10.02 0.57
N TRP A 21 11.42 -9.55 0.97
CA TRP A 21 10.43 -9.02 0.03
C TRP A 21 10.96 -7.79 -0.73
N LEU A 22 11.64 -6.86 -0.05
CA LEU A 22 12.27 -5.70 -0.68
C LEU A 22 13.34 -6.06 -1.72
N LYS A 23 14.00 -7.21 -1.56
CA LYS A 23 14.96 -7.73 -2.55
C LYS A 23 14.27 -8.43 -3.73
N GLY A 24 12.96 -8.64 -3.67
CA GLY A 24 12.20 -9.44 -4.63
C GLY A 24 12.36 -10.94 -4.39
N GLU A 25 12.64 -11.38 -3.17
CA GLU A 25 12.69 -12.81 -2.85
C GLU A 25 11.28 -13.34 -2.53
N LYS A 26 10.98 -14.57 -2.96
CA LYS A 26 9.72 -15.24 -2.62
C LYS A 26 9.70 -15.58 -1.12
N ILE A 27 8.67 -15.12 -0.42
CA ILE A 27 8.50 -15.43 1.02
C ILE A 27 7.95 -16.84 1.19
N SER A 28 8.69 -17.69 1.90
CA SER A 28 8.25 -19.01 2.39
C SER A 28 8.35 -19.03 3.91
N LEU A 29 7.25 -19.36 4.59
CA LEU A 29 7.25 -19.43 6.06
C LEU A 29 8.15 -20.56 6.58
N ALA A 30 8.26 -21.67 5.86
CA ALA A 30 9.18 -22.75 6.26
C ALA A 30 10.64 -22.27 6.19
N ALA A 31 11.04 -21.68 5.07
CA ALA A 31 12.40 -21.16 4.90
C ALA A 31 12.70 -20.02 5.89
N LEU A 32 11.72 -19.16 6.19
CA LEU A 32 11.87 -18.10 7.18
C LEU A 32 12.06 -18.66 8.61
N ALA A 33 11.35 -19.73 8.97
CA ALA A 33 11.52 -20.37 10.27
C ALA A 33 12.91 -21.01 10.40
N ASP A 34 13.36 -21.68 9.34
CA ASP A 34 14.67 -22.34 9.27
C ASP A 34 15.82 -21.31 9.36
N ASP A 35 15.71 -20.20 8.63
CA ASP A 35 16.66 -19.07 8.63
C ASP A 35 16.77 -18.36 9.98
N LEU A 36 15.67 -18.33 10.74
CA LEU A 36 15.63 -17.73 12.08
C LEU A 36 15.94 -18.72 13.21
N HIS A 37 16.21 -19.98 12.86
CA HIS A 37 16.45 -21.08 13.79
C HIS A 37 15.33 -21.26 14.84
N ILE A 38 14.08 -21.11 14.42
CA ILE A 38 12.89 -21.32 15.26
C ILE A 38 11.98 -22.42 14.72
N GLY A 39 11.20 -23.05 15.58
CA GLY A 39 10.20 -24.01 15.15
C GLY A 39 9.08 -23.36 14.32
N ARG A 40 8.61 -24.04 13.28
CA ARG A 40 7.52 -23.55 12.38
C ARG A 40 6.28 -23.12 13.16
N ALA A 41 5.83 -23.90 14.15
CA ALA A 41 4.69 -23.56 14.98
C ALA A 41 4.86 -22.22 15.72
N THR A 42 6.09 -21.88 16.12
CA THR A 42 6.41 -20.58 16.72
C THR A 42 6.22 -19.46 15.71
N LEU A 43 6.74 -19.62 14.48
CA LEU A 43 6.58 -18.61 13.43
C LEU A 43 5.10 -18.43 13.05
N PHE A 44 4.35 -19.52 12.83
CA PHE A 44 2.91 -19.45 12.50
C PHE A 44 2.11 -18.72 13.57
N ARG A 45 2.41 -18.94 14.86
CA ARG A 45 1.77 -18.20 15.95
C ARG A 45 2.11 -16.70 15.93
N TRP A 46 3.29 -16.31 15.44
CA TRP A 46 3.71 -14.91 15.37
C TRP A 46 3.12 -14.16 14.19
N VAL A 47 3.15 -14.76 13.00
CA VAL A 47 2.81 -14.06 11.74
C VAL A 47 1.46 -14.49 11.16
N GLY A 48 0.83 -15.51 11.74
CA GLY A 48 -0.36 -16.13 11.17
C GLY A 48 0.02 -16.92 9.91
N ASN A 49 -0.41 -16.43 8.76
CA ASN A 49 -0.16 -17.07 7.46
C ASN A 49 0.65 -16.16 6.54
N ARG A 50 1.01 -16.68 5.36
CA ARG A 50 1.83 -15.95 4.38
C ARG A 50 1.16 -14.67 3.89
N ASP A 51 -0.14 -14.70 3.64
CA ASP A 51 -0.90 -13.56 3.12
C ASP A 51 -0.97 -12.44 4.16
N LEU A 52 -1.21 -12.78 5.43
CA LEU A 52 -1.17 -11.82 6.54
C LEU A 52 0.23 -11.19 6.67
N LEU A 53 1.29 -11.99 6.64
CA LEU A 53 2.66 -11.47 6.69
C LEU A 53 2.96 -10.52 5.52
N ILE A 54 2.59 -10.87 4.30
CA ILE A 54 2.79 -10.02 3.12
C ILE A 54 1.93 -8.74 3.22
N GLY A 55 0.68 -8.84 3.65
CA GLY A 55 -0.19 -7.69 3.88
C GLY A 55 0.39 -6.71 4.89
N GLU A 56 0.94 -7.20 6.00
CA GLU A 56 1.61 -6.36 7.00
C GLU A 56 2.92 -5.76 6.47
N ILE A 57 3.68 -6.47 5.64
CA ILE A 57 4.86 -5.93 4.97
C ILE A 57 4.48 -4.77 4.06
N LEU A 58 3.46 -4.96 3.20
CA LEU A 58 2.97 -3.92 2.30
C LEU A 58 2.44 -2.71 3.08
N TRP A 59 1.68 -2.95 4.16
CA TRP A 59 1.21 -1.89 5.04
C TRP A 59 2.36 -1.11 5.70
N SER A 60 3.40 -1.79 6.17
CA SER A 60 4.59 -1.16 6.76
C SER A 60 5.40 -0.29 5.79
N LEU A 61 5.14 -0.43 4.48
CA LEU A 61 5.72 0.40 3.42
C LEU A 61 4.77 1.54 3.06
N TYR A 62 3.47 1.25 2.95
CA TYR A 62 2.45 2.23 2.57
C TYR A 62 2.18 3.28 3.64
N GLU A 63 2.04 2.89 4.91
CA GLU A 63 1.68 3.83 5.99
C GLU A 63 2.71 4.96 6.18
N PRO A 64 4.03 4.70 6.21
CA PRO A 64 5.02 5.77 6.25
C PRO A 64 4.95 6.70 5.03
N LEU A 65 4.79 6.13 3.82
CA LEU A 65 4.65 6.91 2.58
C LEU A 65 3.40 7.81 2.63
N TYR A 66 2.28 7.29 3.11
CA TYR A 66 1.06 8.09 3.29
C TYR A 66 1.27 9.24 4.28
N LYS A 67 1.95 9.00 5.41
CA LYS A 67 2.25 10.04 6.41
C LYS A 67 3.19 11.10 5.84
N GLU A 68 4.20 10.67 5.09
CA GLU A 68 5.14 11.56 4.40
C GLU A 68 4.42 12.44 3.38
N ALA A 69 3.59 11.85 2.51
CA ALA A 69 2.82 12.57 1.50
C ALA A 69 1.93 13.66 2.12
N ARG A 70 1.25 13.35 3.23
CA ARG A 70 0.45 14.33 3.97
C ARG A 70 1.29 15.46 4.56
N ALA A 71 2.47 15.15 5.10
CA ALA A 71 3.33 16.15 5.71
C ALA A 71 3.98 17.07 4.65
N GLN A 72 4.27 16.54 3.46
CA GLN A 72 4.96 17.28 2.40
C GLN A 72 4.01 18.01 1.44
N THR A 73 2.72 17.66 1.41
CA THR A 73 1.75 18.34 0.54
C THR A 73 1.15 19.55 1.25
N PRO A 74 1.39 20.78 0.76
CA PRO A 74 0.81 21.98 1.35
C PRO A 74 -0.67 22.16 0.95
N GLY A 75 -1.37 23.04 1.67
CA GLY A 75 -2.72 23.47 1.34
C GLY A 75 -3.82 22.66 2.02
N HIS A 76 -5.02 22.74 1.45
CA HIS A 76 -6.23 22.10 1.95
C HIS A 76 -7.23 21.84 0.82
N GLY A 77 -8.32 21.11 1.10
CA GLY A 77 -9.41 20.84 0.18
C GLY A 77 -8.99 19.94 -0.98
N VAL A 78 -9.59 20.17 -2.15
CA VAL A 78 -9.37 19.33 -3.33
C VAL A 78 -7.89 19.26 -3.74
N ASP A 79 -7.21 20.41 -3.77
CA ASP A 79 -5.80 20.47 -4.20
C ASP A 79 -4.88 19.66 -3.29
N TYR A 80 -5.10 19.73 -1.98
CA TYR A 80 -4.34 18.96 -1.01
C TYR A 80 -4.59 17.45 -1.14
N VAL A 81 -5.85 17.03 -1.24
CA VAL A 81 -6.19 15.61 -1.41
C VAL A 81 -5.58 15.04 -2.70
N VAL A 82 -5.69 15.78 -3.81
CA VAL A 82 -5.09 15.40 -5.09
C VAL A 82 -3.56 15.38 -5.01
N GLY A 83 -2.94 16.33 -4.31
CA GLY A 83 -1.49 16.38 -4.11
C GLY A 83 -0.97 15.18 -3.32
N VAL A 84 -1.66 14.81 -2.23
CA VAL A 84 -1.35 13.61 -1.44
C VAL A 84 -1.51 12.35 -2.29
N PHE A 85 -2.62 12.24 -3.04
CA PHE A 85 -2.87 11.13 -3.96
C PHE A 85 -1.77 11.00 -5.02
N ARG A 86 -1.38 12.12 -5.65
CA ARG A 86 -0.33 12.16 -6.66
C ARG A 86 1.02 11.70 -6.10
N HIS A 87 1.44 12.27 -4.96
CA HIS A 87 2.72 11.95 -4.34
C HIS A 87 2.86 10.46 -4.02
N ILE A 88 1.83 9.88 -3.40
CA ILE A 88 1.81 8.45 -3.04
C ILE A 88 1.92 7.60 -4.32
N ASN A 89 1.04 7.83 -5.28
CA ASN A 89 0.96 6.96 -6.45
C ASN A 89 2.17 7.11 -7.38
N MET A 90 2.75 8.30 -7.50
CA MET A 90 4.01 8.49 -8.24
C MET A 90 5.16 7.71 -7.60
N THR A 91 5.25 7.74 -6.27
CA THR A 91 6.26 6.96 -5.54
C THR A 91 6.06 5.46 -5.76
N ILE A 92 4.82 4.98 -5.72
CA ILE A 92 4.49 3.56 -5.92
C ILE A 92 4.75 3.12 -7.37
N LEU A 93 4.40 3.94 -8.36
CA LEU A 93 4.58 3.68 -9.79
C LEU A 93 6.03 3.30 -10.13
N HIS A 94 6.99 3.97 -9.50
CA HIS A 94 8.43 3.75 -9.71
C HIS A 94 9.07 2.83 -8.66
N PHE A 95 8.28 2.20 -7.78
CA PHE A 95 8.82 1.36 -6.72
C PHE A 95 9.17 -0.05 -7.22
N SER A 96 10.44 -0.24 -7.58
CA SER A 96 10.96 -1.50 -8.16
C SER A 96 10.58 -2.79 -7.40
N PRO A 97 10.60 -2.85 -6.04
CA PRO A 97 10.19 -4.06 -5.33
C PRO A 97 8.74 -4.46 -5.58
N LEU A 98 7.82 -3.49 -5.71
CA LEU A 98 6.43 -3.79 -6.05
C LEU A 98 6.29 -4.29 -7.48
N ARG A 99 7.00 -3.68 -8.44
CA ARG A 99 7.03 -4.17 -9.84
C ARG A 99 7.52 -5.61 -9.91
N LYS A 100 8.59 -5.95 -9.20
CA LYS A 100 9.08 -7.34 -9.10
C LYS A 100 8.03 -8.27 -8.51
N PHE A 101 7.34 -7.85 -7.44
CA PHE A 101 6.29 -8.65 -6.83
C PHE A 101 5.13 -8.93 -7.80
N LEU A 102 4.68 -7.92 -8.55
CA LEU A 102 3.65 -8.04 -9.59
C LEU A 102 4.05 -9.04 -10.69
N HIS A 103 5.27 -8.96 -11.21
CA HIS A 103 5.69 -9.83 -12.32
C HIS A 103 6.06 -11.26 -11.90
N GLN A 104 6.33 -11.51 -10.62
CA GLN A 104 6.70 -12.85 -10.14
C GLN A 104 5.52 -13.83 -10.09
N ASP A 105 4.35 -13.33 -9.73
CA ASP A 105 3.10 -14.08 -9.64
C ASP A 105 1.92 -13.09 -9.76
N PRO A 106 1.54 -12.70 -10.99
CA PRO A 106 0.61 -11.61 -11.21
C PRO A 106 -0.78 -11.85 -10.61
N GLU A 107 -1.31 -13.07 -10.71
CA GLU A 107 -2.62 -13.43 -10.15
C GLU A 107 -2.61 -13.30 -8.62
N TYR A 108 -1.57 -13.84 -7.98
CA TYR A 108 -1.43 -13.72 -6.53
C TYR A 108 -1.21 -12.27 -6.08
N ALA A 109 -0.36 -11.53 -6.79
CA ALA A 109 -0.06 -10.14 -6.45
C ALA A 109 -1.32 -9.27 -6.57
N LEU A 110 -2.07 -9.38 -7.67
CA LEU A 110 -3.33 -8.64 -7.84
C LEU A 110 -4.35 -9.02 -6.77
N LYS A 111 -4.50 -10.31 -6.43
CA LYS A 111 -5.35 -10.74 -5.32
C LYS A 111 -4.96 -10.06 -4.02
N MET A 112 -3.67 -9.99 -3.70
CA MET A 112 -3.17 -9.35 -2.48
C MET A 112 -3.35 -7.82 -2.48
N LEU A 113 -3.18 -7.18 -3.64
CA LEU A 113 -3.18 -5.72 -3.74
C LEU A 113 -4.58 -5.13 -3.87
N THR A 114 -5.51 -5.81 -4.54
CA THR A 114 -6.81 -5.25 -4.96
C THR A 114 -8.02 -5.87 -4.27
N SER A 115 -7.87 -7.04 -3.62
CA SER A 115 -9.00 -7.69 -2.98
C SER A 115 -9.46 -6.91 -1.75
N SER A 116 -10.77 -6.72 -1.61
CA SER A 116 -11.39 -6.18 -0.39
C SER A 116 -11.15 -7.07 0.85
N HIS A 117 -10.77 -8.34 0.66
CA HIS A 117 -10.37 -9.24 1.74
C HIS A 117 -8.90 -9.07 2.14
N SER A 118 -8.11 -8.29 1.39
CA SER A 118 -6.73 -7.99 1.76
C SER A 118 -6.66 -6.89 2.81
N THR A 119 -5.81 -7.08 3.81
CA THR A 119 -5.58 -6.08 4.86
C THR A 119 -5.05 -4.76 4.30
N LEU A 120 -4.25 -4.82 3.22
CA LEU A 120 -3.69 -3.63 2.57
C LEU A 120 -4.80 -2.75 1.99
N HIS A 121 -5.64 -3.31 1.11
CA HIS A 121 -6.66 -2.52 0.42
C HIS A 121 -7.62 -1.88 1.43
N ALA A 122 -8.10 -2.66 2.41
CA ALA A 122 -8.99 -2.17 3.46
C ALA A 122 -8.38 -1.00 4.24
N ARG A 123 -7.12 -1.13 4.69
CA ARG A 123 -6.42 -0.05 5.43
C ARG A 123 -6.15 1.17 4.56
N THR A 124 -5.81 1.00 3.28
CA THR A 124 -5.61 2.10 2.32
C THR A 124 -6.89 2.90 2.12
N VAL A 125 -8.03 2.25 1.90
CA VAL A 125 -9.34 2.91 1.82
C VAL A 125 -9.67 3.61 3.14
N GLU A 126 -9.35 3.01 4.28
CA GLU A 126 -9.62 3.62 5.58
C GLU A 126 -8.82 4.91 5.80
N VAL A 127 -7.51 4.93 5.53
CA VAL A 127 -6.70 6.15 5.73
C VAL A 127 -7.06 7.25 4.74
N ASN A 128 -7.42 6.90 3.51
CA ASN A 128 -7.93 7.87 2.54
C ASN A 128 -9.30 8.42 2.97
N THR A 129 -10.20 7.57 3.47
CA THR A 129 -11.49 8.01 4.06
C THR A 129 -11.27 8.97 5.23
N ARG A 130 -10.27 8.72 6.09
CA ARG A 130 -9.93 9.61 7.21
C ARG A 130 -9.44 10.97 6.71
N LEU A 131 -8.57 11.01 5.71
CA LEU A 131 -8.11 12.25 5.07
C LEU A 131 -9.28 13.09 4.55
N LEU A 132 -10.19 12.48 3.80
CA LEU A 132 -11.37 13.16 3.29
C LEU A 132 -12.28 13.68 4.41
N LYS A 133 -12.48 12.89 5.47
CA LYS A 133 -13.26 13.30 6.65
C LYS A 133 -12.59 14.43 7.44
N ASP A 134 -11.26 14.51 7.47
CA ASP A 134 -10.52 15.62 8.08
C ASP A 134 -10.83 16.91 7.32
N GLU A 135 -10.70 16.92 5.99
CA GLU A 135 -10.95 18.11 5.15
C GLU A 135 -12.43 18.55 5.15
N VAL A 136 -13.38 17.60 5.19
CA VAL A 136 -14.81 17.92 5.32
C VAL A 136 -15.11 18.58 6.66
N ARG A 137 -14.57 18.04 7.76
CA ARG A 137 -14.77 18.62 9.10
C ARG A 137 -14.16 20.01 9.23
N ALA A 138 -13.06 20.27 8.53
CA ALA A 138 -12.43 21.58 8.47
C ALA A 138 -13.19 22.57 7.55
N GLY A 139 -14.19 22.12 6.79
CA GLY A 139 -14.95 22.96 5.86
C GLY A 139 -14.24 23.23 4.54
N HIS A 140 -13.14 22.53 4.24
CA HIS A 140 -12.33 22.74 3.04
C HIS A 140 -12.76 21.85 1.86
N LEU A 141 -13.61 20.86 2.11
CA LEU A 141 -14.08 19.90 1.10
C LEU A 141 -15.57 19.64 1.26
N SER A 142 -16.30 19.65 0.15
CA SER A 142 -17.72 19.26 0.09
C SER A 142 -17.92 18.22 -1.02
N PRO A 143 -17.64 16.93 -0.75
CA PRO A 143 -17.71 15.89 -1.75
C PRO A 143 -19.11 15.76 -2.36
N PRO A 144 -19.24 15.50 -3.67
CA PRO A 144 -20.54 15.32 -4.33
C PRO A 144 -21.20 13.97 -4.01
N MET A 145 -20.52 13.09 -3.25
CA MET A 145 -20.98 11.74 -2.95
C MET A 145 -20.50 11.26 -1.56
N ASN A 146 -20.94 10.06 -1.16
CA ASN A 146 -20.50 9.42 0.07
C ASN A 146 -18.97 9.28 0.13
N ILE A 147 -18.36 9.70 1.25
CA ILE A 147 -16.90 9.71 1.46
C ILE A 147 -16.28 8.31 1.34
N GLN A 148 -16.92 7.27 1.87
CA GLN A 148 -16.41 5.91 1.76
C GLN A 148 -16.37 5.43 0.31
N SER A 149 -17.44 5.70 -0.46
CA SER A 149 -17.50 5.36 -1.89
C SER A 149 -16.47 6.15 -2.70
N LEU A 150 -16.34 7.45 -2.43
CA LEU A 150 -15.33 8.31 -3.05
C LEU A 150 -13.92 7.78 -2.77
N SER A 151 -13.62 7.46 -1.52
CA SER A 151 -12.33 6.91 -1.11
C SER A 151 -12.03 5.59 -1.82
N TYR A 152 -13.03 4.71 -1.93
CA TYR A 152 -12.90 3.45 -2.65
C TYR A 152 -12.59 3.70 -4.14
N PHE A 153 -13.33 4.60 -4.81
CA PHE A 153 -13.09 4.90 -6.23
C PHE A 153 -11.72 5.53 -6.50
N MET A 154 -11.25 6.42 -5.61
CA MET A 154 -9.88 6.95 -5.71
C MET A 154 -8.85 5.82 -5.72
N VAL A 155 -8.98 4.84 -4.81
CA VAL A 155 -8.07 3.69 -4.77
C VAL A 155 -8.17 2.86 -6.06
N ARG A 156 -9.37 2.57 -6.55
CA ARG A 156 -9.55 1.80 -7.79
C ARG A 156 -8.98 2.51 -9.03
N ILE A 157 -9.07 3.84 -9.08
CA ILE A 157 -8.46 4.64 -10.15
C ILE A 157 -6.93 4.49 -10.11
N ALA A 158 -6.32 4.66 -8.94
CA ALA A 158 -4.87 4.44 -8.78
C ALA A 158 -4.44 3.03 -9.23
N GLU A 159 -5.15 1.99 -8.79
CA GLU A 159 -4.84 0.60 -9.15
C GLU A 159 -4.89 0.35 -10.67
N SER A 160 -5.82 0.99 -11.38
CA SER A 160 -5.94 0.85 -12.83
C SER A 160 -4.71 1.37 -13.58
N CYS A 161 -4.06 2.40 -13.03
CA CYS A 161 -2.82 2.97 -13.57
C CYS A 161 -1.59 2.18 -13.08
N LEU A 162 -1.51 1.89 -11.78
CA LEU A 162 -0.35 1.23 -11.17
C LEU A 162 -0.11 -0.19 -11.69
N TYR A 163 -1.18 -0.88 -12.07
CA TYR A 163 -1.14 -2.29 -12.50
C TYR A 163 -1.54 -2.47 -13.97
N SER A 164 -1.42 -1.40 -14.79
CA SER A 164 -1.86 -1.40 -16.19
C SER A 164 -1.14 -2.43 -17.06
N ASP A 165 0.07 -2.83 -16.69
CA ASP A 165 0.86 -3.86 -17.35
C ASP A 165 0.24 -5.24 -17.16
N ILE A 166 -0.19 -5.53 -15.93
CA ILE A 166 -0.84 -6.79 -15.60
C ILE A 166 -2.29 -6.82 -16.10
N ILE A 167 -3.02 -5.70 -15.97
CA ILE A 167 -4.45 -5.63 -16.33
C ILE A 167 -4.66 -5.46 -17.84
N GLY A 168 -3.86 -4.59 -18.47
CA GLY A 168 -4.06 -4.11 -19.84
C GLY A 168 -2.89 -4.36 -20.79
N GLY A 169 -1.84 -5.06 -20.35
CA GLY A 169 -0.70 -5.41 -21.20
C GLY A 169 0.18 -4.23 -21.62
N ARG A 170 0.11 -3.12 -20.88
CA ARG A 170 0.84 -1.88 -21.20
C ARG A 170 1.55 -1.32 -19.97
N GLU A 171 2.80 -0.89 -20.14
CA GLU A 171 3.58 -0.32 -19.03
C GLU A 171 2.84 0.85 -18.35
N PRO A 172 2.89 0.95 -17.01
CA PRO A 172 2.40 2.12 -16.29
C PRO A 172 3.13 3.39 -16.73
N ARG A 173 2.40 4.49 -16.89
CA ARG A 173 2.94 5.77 -17.40
C ARG A 173 2.58 6.92 -16.50
N ASP A 174 3.51 7.86 -16.37
CA ASP A 174 3.33 9.08 -15.57
C ASP A 174 2.14 9.91 -16.07
N GLU A 175 2.00 10.05 -17.39
CA GLU A 175 0.90 10.79 -18.04
C GLU A 175 -0.48 10.27 -17.63
N GLU A 176 -0.64 8.96 -17.55
CA GLU A 176 -1.93 8.37 -17.15
C GLU A 176 -2.20 8.59 -15.66
N LEU A 177 -1.16 8.62 -14.83
CA LEU A 177 -1.34 8.94 -13.42
C LEU A 177 -1.73 10.42 -13.23
N GLU A 178 -1.30 11.33 -14.12
CA GLU A 178 -1.81 12.70 -14.16
C GLU A 178 -3.29 12.75 -14.58
N ASP A 179 -3.70 11.95 -15.56
CA ASP A 179 -5.11 11.81 -15.93
C ASP A 179 -5.95 11.27 -14.75
N ALA A 180 -5.42 10.30 -14.00
CA ALA A 180 -6.02 9.81 -12.76
C ALA A 180 -6.14 10.90 -11.68
N CYS A 181 -5.13 11.76 -11.52
CA CYS A 181 -5.21 12.91 -10.62
C CYS A 181 -6.34 13.87 -11.03
N THR A 182 -6.51 14.08 -12.34
CA THR A 182 -7.62 14.87 -12.89
C THR A 182 -8.97 14.22 -12.61
N ALA A 183 -9.09 12.91 -12.81
CA ALA A 183 -10.31 12.16 -12.50
C ALA A 183 -10.67 12.26 -11.00
N VAL A 184 -9.68 12.11 -10.11
CA VAL A 184 -9.86 12.26 -8.66
C VAL A 184 -10.30 13.68 -8.30
N ARG A 185 -9.72 14.71 -8.92
CA ARG A 185 -10.14 16.12 -8.75
C ARG A 185 -11.61 16.31 -9.10
N ILE A 186 -12.06 15.78 -10.25
CA ILE A 186 -13.46 15.84 -10.67
C ILE A 186 -14.38 15.15 -9.66
N LEU A 187 -14.00 13.95 -9.20
CA LEU A 187 -14.77 13.18 -8.21
C LEU A 187 -14.88 13.89 -6.85
N LEU A 188 -13.89 14.72 -6.50
CA LEU A 188 -13.91 15.56 -5.30
C LEU A 188 -14.78 16.82 -5.46
N GLY A 189 -15.33 17.08 -6.65
CA GLY A 189 -16.08 18.30 -6.97
C GLY A 189 -15.21 19.48 -7.39
N GLY A 190 -13.94 19.24 -7.71
CA GLY A 190 -13.02 20.25 -8.22
C GLY A 190 -13.28 20.60 -9.67
N LYS A 191 -12.96 21.85 -10.05
CA LYS A 191 -12.93 22.28 -11.45
C LYS A 191 -11.59 21.86 -12.09
N VAL A 192 -11.63 21.51 -13.38
CA VAL A 192 -10.47 21.17 -14.21
C VAL A 192 -10.02 22.42 -14.96
#